data_AF-A0A397IJP5-F1
#
_entry.id   AF-A0A397IJP5-F1
#
_cell.length_a   1.000
_cell.length_b   1.000
_cell.length_c   1.000
_cell.angle_alpha   90.00
_cell.angle_beta   90.00
_cell.angle_gamma   90.00
#
_symmetry.space_group_name_H-M   'P 1'
#
loop_
_entity.id
_entity.type
_entity.pdbx_description
1 polymer ?
#
loop_
_entity_poly.entity_id
_entity_poly.type
_entity_poly.pdbx_seq_one_letter_code
_entity_poly.pdbx_strand_id
1 'polypeptide(L)'
;MANFILGKKKNINKFSVLEPNNFTFIKILRILHPPPLPFTNCFSNNNYFSRTFSNSKVLLLSKNPVDSNISKTIKNKLNDKRYLGLNKIKIPEEVPEILEKNKKFYLENYKYKINYELLEDFPEWLKGLGLKPLFPYFEGKKWQDIIELKWQDLEEMGIHNKFIRFRLVKNLWRVKIDQAKKQGIKLPHKGIKKYTDNEEIEGTVNTRKMHQESVKVDLGFLEDEEFWLHSIGLKYGIFYPYFQSKKWYEMMELSSSEILSLGIVHNEMRKKMSKAFKVYKFAVKKELLKQQNQQNQQQNQQQNQ
;
A
#
# COMPACT_ATOMS: atom_id res chain seq x y z
N MET A 1 -11.52 -28.94 -54.80
CA MET A 1 -10.93 -27.62 -54.51
C MET A 1 -11.47 -27.14 -53.17
N ALA A 2 -10.74 -27.34 -52.08
CA ALA A 2 -11.12 -26.89 -50.74
C ALA A 2 -10.00 -26.01 -50.19
N ASN A 3 -10.27 -24.71 -50.07
CA ASN A 3 -9.32 -23.74 -49.53
C ASN A 3 -9.44 -23.70 -48.00
N PHE A 4 -8.41 -24.20 -47.32
CA PHE A 4 -8.23 -24.08 -45.87
C PHE A 4 -7.66 -22.70 -45.54
N ILE A 5 -8.45 -21.87 -44.87
CA ILE A 5 -8.01 -20.57 -44.32
C ILE A 5 -7.33 -20.84 -42.98
N LEU A 6 -5.99 -20.82 -42.97
CA LEU A 6 -5.19 -20.87 -41.74
C LEU A 6 -5.24 -19.50 -41.04
N GLY A 7 -5.94 -19.47 -39.90
CA GLY A 7 -6.00 -18.31 -39.01
C GLY A 7 -4.62 -18.00 -38.40
N LYS A 8 -4.17 -16.76 -38.59
CA LYS A 8 -2.96 -16.21 -37.97
C LYS A 8 -3.13 -16.17 -36.45
N LYS A 9 -2.40 -17.01 -35.72
CA LYS A 9 -2.21 -16.87 -34.27
C LYS A 9 -1.50 -15.55 -33.98
N LYS A 10 -2.18 -14.63 -33.29
CA LYS A 10 -1.56 -13.41 -32.77
C LYS A 10 -0.51 -13.81 -31.71
N ASN A 11 0.74 -13.47 -31.99
CA ASN A 11 1.84 -13.56 -31.04
C ASN A 11 1.55 -12.62 -29.87
N ILE A 12 1.28 -13.16 -28.69
CA ILE A 12 1.19 -12.39 -27.47
C ILE A 12 2.63 -12.02 -27.11
N ASN A 13 2.94 -10.72 -27.18
CA ASN A 13 4.26 -10.19 -26.83
C ASN A 13 4.66 -10.68 -25.43
N LYS A 14 5.77 -11.42 -25.36
CA LYS A 14 6.49 -11.65 -24.10
C LYS A 14 6.85 -10.27 -23.56
N PHE A 15 6.32 -9.93 -22.39
CA PHE A 15 6.79 -8.81 -21.59
C PHE A 15 8.31 -8.92 -21.46
N SER A 16 9.03 -7.95 -22.02
CA SER A 16 10.44 -7.74 -21.69
C SER A 16 10.49 -7.39 -20.21
N VAL A 17 10.91 -8.35 -19.40
CA VAL A 17 11.30 -8.10 -18.01
C VAL A 17 12.38 -7.01 -18.09
N LEU A 18 12.06 -5.81 -17.59
CA LEU A 18 13.05 -4.75 -17.43
C LEU A 18 14.16 -5.33 -16.55
N GLU A 19 15.34 -5.52 -17.12
CA GLU A 19 16.50 -5.93 -16.33
C GLU A 19 16.77 -4.83 -15.30
N PRO A 20 16.88 -5.16 -14.00
CA PRO A 20 17.16 -4.16 -12.99
C PRO A 20 18.53 -3.55 -13.29
N ASN A 21 18.55 -2.24 -13.53
CA ASN A 21 19.77 -1.47 -13.78
C ASN A 21 20.86 -1.83 -12.74
N ASN A 22 22.10 -2.08 -13.16
CA ASN A 22 23.24 -2.48 -12.31
C ASN A 22 23.39 -1.62 -11.02
N PHE A 23 22.95 -0.36 -11.06
CA PHE A 23 22.96 0.54 -9.91
C PHE A 23 22.00 0.12 -8.79
N THR A 24 20.83 -0.42 -9.14
CA THR A 24 19.84 -0.97 -8.19
C THR A 24 20.40 -2.23 -7.53
N PHE A 25 21.13 -3.06 -8.30
CA PHE A 25 21.77 -4.28 -7.80
C PHE A 25 22.87 -3.99 -6.76
N ILE A 26 23.74 -2.99 -6.99
CA ILE A 26 24.79 -2.61 -6.03
C ILE A 26 24.20 -2.04 -4.72
N LYS A 27 23.12 -1.26 -4.80
CA LYS A 27 22.41 -0.78 -3.59
C LYS A 27 21.71 -1.92 -2.84
N ILE A 28 21.16 -2.89 -3.55
CA ILE A 28 20.57 -4.10 -3.00
C ILE A 28 21.61 -4.97 -2.29
N LEU A 29 22.82 -5.13 -2.84
CA LEU A 29 23.90 -5.87 -2.21
C LEU A 29 24.31 -5.29 -0.84
N ARG A 30 24.23 -3.96 -0.66
CA ARG A 30 24.45 -3.32 0.65
C ARG A 30 23.38 -3.67 1.69
N ILE A 31 22.16 -4.01 1.27
CA ILE A 31 21.10 -4.50 2.16
C ILE A 31 21.36 -5.96 2.57
N LEU A 32 21.93 -6.76 1.68
CA LEU A 32 22.24 -8.17 1.93
C LEU A 32 23.47 -8.35 2.84
N HIS A 33 24.44 -7.44 2.76
CA HIS A 33 25.68 -7.44 3.53
C HIS A 33 25.86 -6.14 4.33
N PRO A 34 25.06 -5.88 5.38
CA PRO A 34 25.33 -4.76 6.26
C PRO A 34 26.69 -4.97 6.95
N PRO A 35 27.50 -3.91 7.15
CA PRO A 35 28.71 -4.01 7.96
C PRO A 35 28.34 -4.54 9.37
N PRO A 36 29.20 -5.36 10.00
CA PRO A 36 28.89 -5.96 11.29
C PRO A 36 28.65 -4.88 12.34
N LEU A 37 27.42 -4.81 12.87
CA LEU A 37 27.08 -3.93 13.98
C LEU A 37 27.51 -4.57 15.31
N PRO A 38 27.98 -3.78 16.28
CA PRO A 38 28.29 -4.28 17.61
C PRO A 38 27.03 -4.79 18.31
N PHE A 39 27.10 -6.01 18.83
CA PHE A 39 26.02 -6.66 19.56
C PHE A 39 25.70 -5.90 20.86
N THR A 40 24.47 -5.42 21.01
CA THR A 40 23.93 -5.02 22.31
C THR A 40 22.74 -5.91 22.68
N ASN A 41 22.91 -6.66 23.77
CA ASN A 41 21.87 -7.46 24.41
C ASN A 41 20.74 -6.59 24.95
N CYS A 42 19.49 -6.95 24.66
CA CYS A 42 18.32 -6.48 25.40
C CYS A 42 17.33 -7.64 25.59
N PHE A 43 17.30 -8.17 26.81
CA PHE A 43 16.30 -9.13 27.30
C PHE A 43 15.01 -8.43 27.79
N SER A 44 13.99 -9.26 27.97
CA SER A 44 12.56 -9.02 28.12
C SER A 44 12.06 -8.23 29.34
N ASN A 45 10.84 -7.68 29.23
CA ASN A 45 9.72 -8.11 30.10
C ASN A 45 8.35 -7.66 29.56
N ASN A 46 7.41 -8.61 29.49
CA ASN A 46 6.01 -8.42 29.16
C ASN A 46 5.18 -8.41 30.44
N ASN A 47 4.25 -7.48 30.58
CA ASN A 47 2.97 -7.70 31.26
C ASN A 47 2.05 -6.50 30.99
N TYR A 48 0.98 -6.66 30.19
CA TYR A 48 -0.15 -5.72 30.24
C TYR A 48 -1.50 -6.38 29.93
N PHE A 49 -2.33 -6.29 30.96
CA PHE A 49 -3.78 -6.10 31.04
C PHE A 49 -4.50 -5.65 29.76
N SER A 50 -5.61 -6.34 29.44
CA SER A 50 -6.58 -5.97 28.42
C SER A 50 -7.71 -5.12 29.01
N ARG A 51 -7.86 -3.88 28.53
CA ARG A 51 -9.13 -3.13 28.60
C ARG A 51 -9.42 -2.53 27.23
N THR A 52 -10.53 -2.96 26.66
CA THR A 52 -11.05 -2.53 25.36
C THR A 52 -11.68 -1.15 25.49
N PHE A 53 -11.28 -0.22 24.62
CA PHE A 53 -12.02 1.02 24.36
C PHE A 53 -12.50 1.00 22.90
N SER A 54 -13.79 0.73 22.76
CA SER A 54 -14.60 1.09 21.61
C SER A 54 -14.71 2.61 21.55
N ASN A 55 -14.20 3.23 20.48
CA ASN A 55 -14.70 4.45 19.81
C ASN A 55 -13.63 5.05 18.88
N SER A 56 -13.60 4.57 17.63
CA SER A 56 -12.77 5.11 16.54
C SER A 56 -13.48 6.28 15.85
N LYS A 57 -13.49 7.46 16.48
CA LYS A 57 -13.71 8.73 15.75
C LYS A 57 -12.37 9.14 15.13
N VAL A 58 -12.11 8.66 13.92
CA VAL A 58 -11.00 9.15 13.09
C VAL A 58 -11.20 10.66 12.93
N LEU A 59 -10.19 11.43 13.32
CA LEU A 59 -10.14 12.90 13.22
C LEU A 59 -10.24 13.32 11.75
N LEU A 60 -11.48 13.50 11.30
CA LEU A 60 -11.85 14.07 10.02
C LEU A 60 -11.98 15.58 10.22
N LEU A 61 -11.06 16.36 9.65
CA LEU A 61 -11.31 17.77 9.37
C LEU A 61 -12.41 17.83 8.30
N SER A 62 -13.64 18.06 8.77
CA SER A 62 -14.85 18.32 8.00
C SER A 62 -15.05 19.84 7.96
N LYS A 63 -15.18 20.44 6.77
CA LYS A 63 -15.49 21.86 6.56
C LYS A 63 -16.98 22.17 6.74
N ASN A 64 -17.59 21.61 7.78
CA ASN A 64 -18.84 22.18 8.32
C ASN A 64 -18.44 23.03 9.53
N PRO A 65 -19.13 24.14 9.82
CA PRO A 65 -18.99 24.88 11.07
C PRO A 65 -19.58 24.05 12.22
N VAL A 66 -18.87 22.97 12.56
CA VAL A 66 -19.15 22.06 13.66
C VAL A 66 -17.83 21.85 14.39
N ASP A 67 -17.88 22.19 15.67
CA ASP A 67 -16.96 21.83 16.76
C ASP A 67 -15.73 22.70 17.01
N SER A 68 -15.97 23.81 17.71
CA SER A 68 -15.06 24.32 18.75
C SER A 68 -14.67 23.22 19.78
N ASN A 69 -15.41 22.11 19.83
CA ASN A 69 -15.16 20.94 20.66
C ASN A 69 -14.07 19.98 20.13
N ILE A 70 -13.81 19.91 18.82
CA ILE A 70 -12.76 19.05 18.25
C ILE A 70 -11.39 19.68 18.50
N SER A 71 -11.27 21.00 18.34
CA SER A 71 -10.07 21.75 18.71
C SER A 71 -9.73 21.61 20.20
N LYS A 72 -10.76 21.67 21.07
CA LYS A 72 -10.60 21.38 22.52
C LYS A 72 -10.17 19.95 22.80
N THR A 73 -10.69 18.95 22.08
CA THR A 73 -10.32 17.54 22.26
C THR A 73 -8.88 17.25 21.81
N ILE A 74 -8.42 17.88 20.73
CA ILE A 74 -7.02 17.78 20.29
C ILE A 74 -6.09 18.46 21.30
N LYS A 75 -6.42 19.68 21.75
CA LYS A 75 -5.65 20.39 22.78
C LYS A 75 -5.61 19.63 24.11
N ASN A 76 -6.71 19.01 24.53
CA ASN A 76 -6.75 18.20 25.75
C ASN A 76 -5.95 16.89 25.64
N LYS A 77 -5.88 16.27 24.46
CA LYS A 77 -5.01 15.09 24.24
C LYS A 77 -3.53 15.45 24.13
N LEU A 78 -3.19 16.64 23.65
CA LEU A 78 -1.81 17.14 23.63
C LEU A 78 -1.27 17.47 25.03
N ASN A 79 -2.16 17.76 25.99
CA ASN A 79 -1.80 17.97 27.40
C ASN A 79 -1.61 16.67 28.21
N ASP A 80 -1.86 15.49 27.63
CA ASP A 80 -1.50 14.22 28.27
C ASP A 80 0.03 14.18 28.40
N LYS A 81 0.54 13.98 29.62
CA LYS A 81 1.97 14.03 29.96
C LYS A 81 2.84 13.17 29.05
N ARG A 82 2.26 12.12 28.44
CA ARG A 82 2.91 11.25 27.44
C ARG A 82 3.31 11.95 26.15
N TYR A 83 2.78 13.15 25.86
CA TYR A 83 3.04 13.90 24.64
C TYR A 83 3.82 15.21 24.85
N LEU A 84 4.21 15.53 26.09
CA LEU A 84 4.95 16.76 26.41
C LEU A 84 6.32 16.85 25.71
N GLY A 85 6.90 15.72 25.30
CA GLY A 85 8.11 15.66 24.47
C GLY A 85 7.90 15.86 22.96
N LEU A 86 6.65 15.84 22.47
CA LEU A 86 6.35 15.92 21.04
C LEU A 86 6.45 17.33 20.45
N ASN A 87 6.44 18.36 21.30
CA ASN A 87 6.51 19.76 20.87
C ASN A 87 7.83 20.11 20.14
N LYS A 88 8.80 19.19 20.10
CA LYS A 88 10.08 19.35 19.39
C LYS A 88 10.12 18.74 17.99
N ILE A 89 9.08 18.01 17.57
CA ILE A 89 9.09 17.34 16.27
C ILE A 89 8.78 18.36 15.19
N LYS A 90 9.78 18.70 14.38
CA LYS A 90 9.63 19.56 13.20
C LYS A 90 9.06 18.72 12.06
N ILE A 91 7.74 18.76 11.90
CA ILE A 91 7.07 18.24 10.71
C ILE A 91 7.30 19.29 9.60
N PRO A 92 7.77 18.91 8.40
CA PRO A 92 7.85 19.84 7.29
C PRO A 92 6.49 20.51 7.04
N GLU A 93 6.49 21.83 6.86
CA GLU A 93 5.26 22.64 6.77
C GLU A 93 4.38 22.23 5.58
N GLU A 94 4.98 21.70 4.51
CA GLU A 94 4.29 21.19 3.32
C GLU A 94 3.47 19.91 3.55
N VAL A 95 3.84 19.08 4.53
CA VAL A 95 3.24 17.75 4.69
C VAL A 95 1.75 17.81 5.04
N PRO A 96 1.31 18.62 6.03
CA PRO A 96 -0.12 18.81 6.30
C PRO A 96 -0.92 19.30 5.08
N GLU A 97 -0.35 20.20 4.28
CA GLU A 97 -1.00 20.75 3.08
C GLU A 97 -1.19 19.67 2.00
N ILE A 98 -0.15 18.87 1.74
CA ILE A 98 -0.21 17.75 0.79
C ILE A 98 -1.25 16.73 1.25
N LEU A 99 -1.30 16.40 2.54
CA LEU A 99 -2.27 15.44 3.08
C LEU A 99 -3.71 15.94 2.90
N GLU A 100 -3.98 17.21 3.22
CA GLU A 100 -5.32 17.76 3.07
C GLU A 100 -5.71 17.89 1.59
N LYS A 101 -4.76 18.26 0.71
CA LYS A 101 -4.97 18.25 -0.74
C LYS A 101 -5.31 16.86 -1.27
N ASN A 102 -4.52 15.84 -0.92
CA ASN A 102 -4.73 14.46 -1.34
C ASN A 102 -6.06 13.91 -0.81
N LYS A 103 -6.39 14.21 0.45
CA LYS A 103 -7.67 13.85 1.05
C LYS A 103 -8.83 14.50 0.32
N LYS A 104 -8.77 15.81 0.07
CA LYS A 104 -9.80 16.55 -0.68
C LYS A 104 -9.99 15.95 -2.06
N PHE A 105 -8.90 15.76 -2.81
CA PHE A 105 -8.90 15.13 -4.12
C PHE A 105 -9.57 13.74 -4.08
N TYR A 106 -9.20 12.89 -3.10
CA TYR A 106 -9.78 11.56 -2.97
C TYR A 106 -11.30 11.60 -2.72
N LEU A 107 -11.75 12.52 -1.86
CA LEU A 107 -13.15 12.67 -1.50
C LEU A 107 -13.99 13.15 -2.69
N GLU A 108 -13.48 14.13 -3.43
CA GLU A 108 -14.16 14.75 -4.58
C GLU A 108 -14.22 13.83 -5.82
N ASN A 109 -13.23 12.94 -6.00
CA ASN A 109 -13.13 12.11 -7.21
C ASN A 109 -13.54 10.64 -7.04
N TYR A 110 -13.49 10.07 -5.82
CA TYR A 110 -13.70 8.63 -5.60
C TYR A 110 -14.71 8.26 -4.51
N LYS A 111 -15.07 9.17 -3.61
CA LYS A 111 -15.93 8.83 -2.46
C LYS A 111 -17.31 9.46 -2.54
N TYR A 112 -17.39 10.79 -2.69
CA TYR A 112 -18.67 11.48 -2.68
C TYR A 112 -19.30 11.55 -4.06
N LYS A 113 -18.47 11.78 -5.08
CA LYS A 113 -18.85 11.79 -6.49
C LYS A 113 -17.80 10.99 -7.26
N ILE A 114 -18.24 10.17 -8.20
CA ILE A 114 -17.34 9.51 -9.14
C ILE A 114 -17.05 10.50 -10.28
N ASN A 115 -15.79 10.85 -10.44
CA ASN A 115 -15.34 11.64 -11.58
C ASN A 115 -15.15 10.71 -12.79
N TYR A 116 -16.10 10.73 -13.73
CA TYR A 116 -16.07 9.85 -14.91
C TYR A 116 -15.06 10.31 -15.96
N GLU A 117 -14.79 11.61 -16.08
CA GLU A 117 -13.74 12.14 -16.96
C GLU A 117 -12.37 11.60 -16.52
N LEU A 118 -12.11 11.62 -15.22
CA LEU A 118 -10.91 11.01 -14.67
C LEU A 118 -10.91 9.49 -14.86
N LEU A 119 -12.06 8.81 -14.71
CA LEU A 119 -12.15 7.35 -14.91
C LEU A 119 -11.90 6.92 -16.36
N GLU A 120 -12.31 7.73 -17.34
CA GLU A 120 -12.02 7.53 -18.76
C GLU A 120 -10.51 7.58 -19.02
N ASP A 121 -9.79 8.48 -18.34
CA ASP A 121 -8.33 8.46 -18.22
C ASP A 121 -7.89 7.51 -17.08
N PHE A 122 -8.13 6.22 -17.28
CA PHE A 122 -7.85 5.19 -16.27
C PHE A 122 -6.41 5.23 -15.69
N PRO A 123 -5.35 5.55 -16.45
CA PRO A 123 -4.01 5.75 -15.89
C PRO A 123 -3.94 6.86 -14.83
N GLU A 124 -4.48 8.05 -15.11
CA GLU A 124 -4.54 9.15 -14.13
C GLU A 124 -5.50 8.82 -12.97
N TRP A 125 -6.58 8.08 -13.24
CA TRP A 125 -7.45 7.55 -12.19
C TRP A 125 -6.69 6.64 -11.20
N LEU A 126 -5.84 5.74 -11.68
CA LEU A 126 -5.00 4.89 -10.84
C LEU A 126 -3.95 5.69 -10.08
N LYS A 127 -3.33 6.68 -10.72
CA LYS A 127 -2.35 7.56 -10.08
C LYS A 127 -2.95 8.30 -8.90
N GLY A 128 -4.17 8.83 -9.01
CA GLY A 128 -4.86 9.47 -7.89
C GLY A 128 -5.25 8.52 -6.74
N LEU A 129 -5.16 7.20 -6.95
CA LEU A 129 -5.27 6.18 -5.91
C LEU A 129 -3.92 5.75 -5.31
N GLY A 130 -2.79 6.28 -5.80
CA GLY A 130 -1.45 5.78 -5.49
C GLY A 130 -1.19 4.40 -6.08
N LEU A 131 -1.81 4.08 -7.23
CA LEU A 131 -1.78 2.78 -7.89
C LEU A 131 -1.15 2.81 -9.29
N LYS A 132 -0.33 3.83 -9.58
CA LYS A 132 0.28 4.07 -10.89
C LYS A 132 1.03 2.85 -11.46
N PRO A 133 1.83 2.08 -10.71
CA PRO A 133 2.55 0.92 -11.24
C PRO A 133 1.67 -0.18 -11.84
N LEU A 134 0.36 -0.16 -11.59
CA LEU A 134 -0.56 -1.14 -12.17
C LEU A 134 -0.99 -0.81 -13.60
N PHE A 135 -0.67 0.37 -14.13
CA PHE A 135 -1.09 0.79 -15.46
C PHE A 135 -0.86 -0.27 -16.56
N PRO A 136 0.33 -0.92 -16.66
CA PRO A 136 0.60 -1.90 -17.72
C PRO A 136 -0.36 -3.10 -17.73
N TYR A 137 -0.95 -3.46 -16.58
CA TYR A 137 -1.90 -4.57 -16.50
C TYR A 137 -3.24 -4.27 -17.19
N PHE A 138 -3.55 -3.00 -17.43
CA PHE A 138 -4.80 -2.53 -18.01
C PHE A 138 -4.65 -1.94 -19.41
N GLU A 139 -3.45 -2.04 -19.99
CA GLU A 139 -3.18 -1.51 -21.33
C GLU A 139 -4.13 -2.13 -22.37
N GLY A 140 -4.75 -1.27 -23.19
CA GLY A 140 -5.70 -1.67 -24.22
C GLY A 140 -7.09 -2.11 -23.72
N LYS A 141 -7.35 -2.12 -22.41
CA LYS A 141 -8.68 -2.40 -21.85
C LYS A 141 -9.50 -1.12 -21.75
N LYS A 142 -10.80 -1.21 -22.04
CA LYS A 142 -11.74 -0.10 -21.79
C LYS A 142 -12.10 -0.08 -20.31
N TRP A 143 -12.26 1.12 -19.72
CA TRP A 143 -12.58 1.23 -18.29
C TRP A 143 -13.88 0.52 -17.90
N GLN A 144 -14.85 0.41 -18.82
CA GLN A 144 -16.10 -0.33 -18.63
C GLN A 144 -15.84 -1.83 -18.40
N ASP A 145 -14.86 -2.42 -19.09
CA ASP A 145 -14.45 -3.81 -18.86
C ASP A 145 -13.67 -3.93 -17.54
N ILE A 146 -12.87 -2.91 -17.20
CA ILE A 146 -12.04 -2.90 -16.00
C ILE A 146 -12.91 -2.87 -14.73
N ILE A 147 -13.97 -2.06 -14.69
CA ILE A 147 -14.87 -2.01 -13.53
C ILE A 147 -15.58 -3.35 -13.29
N GLU A 148 -15.67 -4.20 -14.32
CA GLU A 148 -16.26 -5.52 -14.22
C GLU A 148 -15.35 -6.57 -13.55
N LEU A 149 -14.05 -6.28 -13.44
CA LEU A 149 -13.08 -7.18 -12.85
C LEU A 149 -13.38 -7.51 -11.37
N LYS A 150 -13.24 -8.79 -11.05
CA LYS A 150 -13.36 -9.37 -9.72
C LYS A 150 -11.99 -9.57 -9.10
N TRP A 151 -12.01 -9.95 -7.83
CA TRP A 151 -10.81 -10.26 -7.06
C TRP A 151 -9.91 -11.32 -7.73
N GLN A 152 -10.52 -12.36 -8.28
CA GLN A 152 -9.85 -13.47 -8.97
C GLN A 152 -9.25 -12.99 -10.30
N ASP A 153 -10.00 -12.23 -11.09
CA ASP A 153 -9.52 -11.70 -12.37
C ASP A 153 -8.25 -10.86 -12.18
N LEU A 154 -8.19 -10.02 -11.14
CA LEU A 154 -6.98 -9.26 -10.81
C LEU A 154 -5.80 -10.17 -10.39
N GLU A 155 -6.07 -11.30 -9.75
CA GLU A 155 -5.03 -12.27 -9.39
C GLU A 155 -4.43 -12.95 -10.61
N GLU A 156 -5.30 -13.37 -11.53
CA GLU A 156 -4.94 -14.02 -12.79
C GLU A 156 -4.19 -13.06 -13.71
N MET A 157 -4.48 -11.76 -13.63
CA MET A 157 -3.72 -10.71 -14.28
C MET A 157 -2.32 -10.49 -13.67
N GLY A 158 -1.96 -11.14 -12.56
CA GLY A 158 -0.65 -11.02 -11.92
C GLY A 158 -0.60 -10.03 -10.75
N ILE A 159 -1.72 -9.40 -10.37
CA ILE A 159 -1.77 -8.49 -9.22
C ILE A 159 -1.97 -9.32 -7.95
N HIS A 160 -0.90 -9.96 -7.48
CA HIS A 160 -1.01 -10.93 -6.39
C HIS A 160 -1.22 -10.30 -5.00
N ASN A 161 -0.77 -9.06 -4.79
CA ASN A 161 -0.87 -8.40 -3.49
C ASN A 161 -2.33 -8.15 -3.09
N LYS A 162 -2.75 -8.77 -1.97
CA LYS A 162 -4.13 -8.71 -1.47
C LYS A 162 -4.59 -7.29 -1.12
N PHE A 163 -3.71 -6.44 -0.59
CA PHE A 163 -4.09 -5.09 -0.18
C PHE A 163 -4.31 -4.19 -1.40
N ILE A 164 -3.48 -4.36 -2.43
CA ILE A 164 -3.63 -3.70 -3.72
C ILE A 164 -4.94 -4.13 -4.40
N ARG A 165 -5.18 -5.45 -4.53
CA ARG A 165 -6.45 -5.97 -5.08
C ARG A 165 -7.67 -5.44 -4.33
N PHE A 166 -7.62 -5.47 -3.00
CA PHE A 166 -8.72 -4.96 -2.18
C PHE A 166 -8.99 -3.48 -2.46
N ARG A 167 -7.93 -2.66 -2.48
CA ARG A 167 -8.05 -1.22 -2.76
C ARG A 167 -8.65 -0.99 -4.14
N LEU A 168 -8.23 -1.74 -5.16
CA LEU A 168 -8.76 -1.61 -6.51
C LEU A 168 -10.23 -2.02 -6.58
N VAL A 169 -10.57 -3.25 -6.17
CA VAL A 169 -11.97 -3.76 -6.16
C VAL A 169 -12.90 -2.84 -5.37
N LYS A 170 -12.45 -2.31 -4.22
CA LYS A 170 -13.24 -1.37 -3.41
C LYS A 170 -13.60 -0.10 -4.18
N ASN A 171 -12.67 0.47 -4.95
CA ASN A 171 -12.95 1.68 -5.72
C ASN A 171 -13.74 1.37 -7.00
N LEU A 172 -13.48 0.26 -7.70
CA LEU A 172 -14.29 -0.18 -8.84
C LEU A 172 -15.74 -0.45 -8.44
N TRP A 173 -15.97 -1.05 -7.26
CA TRP A 173 -17.31 -1.27 -6.72
C TRP A 173 -18.07 0.03 -6.46
N ARG A 174 -17.39 1.12 -6.09
CA ARG A 174 -18.04 2.43 -5.93
C ARG A 174 -18.49 3.00 -7.27
N VAL A 175 -17.71 2.82 -8.34
CA VAL A 175 -18.12 3.19 -9.69
C VAL A 175 -19.41 2.46 -10.07
N LYS A 176 -19.46 1.14 -9.84
CA LYS A 176 -20.65 0.32 -10.11
C LYS A 176 -21.89 0.79 -9.34
N ILE A 177 -21.73 1.14 -8.05
CA ILE A 177 -22.82 1.70 -7.24
C ILE A 177 -23.32 3.01 -7.85
N ASP A 178 -22.42 3.92 -8.23
CA ASP A 178 -22.79 5.20 -8.81
C ASP A 178 -23.49 5.05 -10.18
N GLN A 179 -22.99 4.16 -11.05
CA GLN A 179 -23.63 3.84 -12.34
C GLN A 179 -25.04 3.29 -12.16
N ALA A 180 -25.22 2.30 -11.28
CA ALA A 180 -26.54 1.74 -11.03
C ALA A 180 -27.51 2.78 -10.47
N LYS A 181 -27.03 3.65 -9.57
CA LYS A 181 -27.83 4.77 -9.03
C LYS A 181 -28.29 5.71 -10.14
N LYS A 182 -27.42 6.05 -11.10
CA LYS A 182 -27.77 6.89 -12.27
C LYS A 182 -28.83 6.25 -13.17
N GLN A 183 -28.83 4.92 -13.26
CA GLN A 183 -29.82 4.15 -14.02
C GLN A 183 -31.13 3.90 -13.26
N GLY A 184 -31.27 4.42 -12.02
CA GLY A 184 -32.42 4.13 -11.17
C GLY A 184 -32.45 2.69 -10.62
N ILE A 185 -31.38 1.92 -10.80
CA ILE A 185 -31.25 0.56 -10.32
C ILE A 185 -30.75 0.60 -8.88
N LYS A 186 -31.56 0.07 -7.95
CA LYS A 186 -31.12 -0.19 -6.59
C LYS A 186 -30.28 -1.47 -6.60
N LEU A 187 -28.95 -1.33 -6.62
CA LEU A 187 -28.10 -2.47 -6.31
C LEU A 187 -28.40 -2.92 -4.87
N PRO A 188 -28.41 -4.24 -4.60
CA PRO A 188 -28.41 -4.67 -3.22
C PRO A 188 -27.25 -3.95 -2.54
N HIS A 189 -27.46 -3.51 -1.30
CA HIS A 189 -26.34 -3.30 -0.42
C HIS A 189 -25.73 -4.70 -0.26
N LYS A 190 -24.91 -5.13 -1.23
CA LYS A 190 -23.94 -6.18 -1.03
C LYS A 190 -23.24 -5.64 0.19
N GLY A 191 -23.57 -6.19 1.35
CA GLY A 191 -22.62 -6.20 2.43
C GLY A 191 -21.41 -6.74 1.71
N ILE A 192 -20.44 -5.85 1.44
CA ILE A 192 -19.07 -6.24 1.15
C ILE A 192 -18.78 -7.09 2.37
N LYS A 193 -19.08 -8.41 2.28
CA LYS A 193 -19.55 -9.27 3.39
C LYS A 193 -18.77 -8.85 4.59
N LYS A 194 -19.37 -8.03 5.46
CA LYS A 194 -18.66 -7.16 6.40
C LYS A 194 -17.15 -7.47 6.43
N TYR A 195 -16.37 -6.99 5.44
CA TYR A 195 -14.96 -6.64 5.68
C TYR A 195 -15.02 -5.35 6.50
N THR A 196 -15.87 -5.39 7.53
CA THR A 196 -16.17 -4.27 8.37
C THR A 196 -14.89 -3.88 8.99
N ASP A 197 -14.80 -2.59 9.21
CA ASP A 197 -14.09 -1.92 10.28
C ASP A 197 -13.74 -2.80 11.52
N ASN A 198 -14.45 -3.89 11.86
CA ASN A 198 -14.01 -4.88 12.85
C ASN A 198 -12.91 -5.87 12.37
N GLU A 199 -12.91 -6.40 11.15
CA GLU A 199 -11.71 -7.01 10.52
C GLU A 199 -10.74 -5.95 9.96
N GLU A 200 -11.13 -4.68 9.91
CA GLU A 200 -10.23 -3.55 9.60
C GLU A 200 -9.51 -3.02 10.87
N ILE A 201 -10.03 -3.31 12.07
CA ILE A 201 -9.44 -3.03 13.39
C ILE A 201 -8.77 -4.30 13.96
N GLU A 202 -9.39 -5.48 13.82
CA GLU A 202 -8.80 -6.81 14.10
C GLU A 202 -8.08 -7.43 12.90
N GLY A 203 -8.05 -6.72 11.77
CA GLY A 203 -6.97 -6.74 10.79
C GLY A 203 -5.72 -6.05 11.33
N THR A 204 -5.58 -5.91 12.65
CA THR A 204 -4.40 -6.51 13.28
C THR A 204 -4.26 -7.91 12.70
N VAL A 205 -3.62 -8.01 11.52
CA VAL A 205 -2.94 -9.20 11.07
C VAL A 205 -2.55 -9.91 12.35
N ASN A 206 -3.18 -11.05 12.64
CA ASN A 206 -2.75 -11.86 13.76
C ASN A 206 -1.34 -12.24 13.33
N THR A 207 -0.40 -11.40 13.71
CA THR A 207 0.94 -11.34 13.12
C THR A 207 1.72 -12.57 13.55
N ARG A 208 1.14 -13.33 14.47
CA ARG A 208 1.51 -14.68 14.84
C ARG A 208 1.20 -15.73 13.74
N LYS A 209 0.24 -15.47 12.84
CA LYS A 209 -0.17 -16.37 11.72
C LYS A 209 0.05 -15.81 10.32
N MET A 210 0.57 -14.58 10.17
CA MET A 210 1.31 -14.24 8.95
C MET A 210 2.63 -15.02 9.02
N HIS A 211 2.53 -16.33 8.75
CA HIS A 211 3.70 -17.14 8.47
C HIS A 211 4.48 -16.38 7.40
N GLN A 212 5.77 -16.16 7.65
CA GLN A 212 6.70 -15.42 6.80
C GLN A 212 6.78 -15.95 5.35
N GLU A 213 6.09 -17.05 5.06
CA GLU A 213 6.18 -17.82 3.83
C GLU A 213 5.26 -17.35 2.69
N SER A 214 4.31 -16.43 2.91
CA SER A 214 3.31 -16.08 1.86
C SER A 214 3.29 -14.63 1.38
N VAL A 215 4.18 -13.75 1.87
CA VAL A 215 4.28 -12.40 1.29
C VAL A 215 5.00 -12.49 -0.05
N LYS A 216 4.23 -12.56 -1.14
CA LYS A 216 4.76 -12.34 -2.48
C LYS A 216 5.16 -10.88 -2.62
N VAL A 217 6.45 -10.64 -2.80
CA VAL A 217 7.02 -9.31 -3.06
C VAL A 217 7.24 -9.19 -4.55
N ASP A 218 6.74 -8.10 -5.13
CA ASP A 218 7.13 -7.68 -6.46
C ASP A 218 8.20 -6.59 -6.29
N LEU A 219 9.42 -6.88 -6.70
CA LEU A 219 10.54 -5.97 -6.52
C LEU A 219 10.41 -4.72 -7.40
N GLY A 220 9.74 -4.81 -8.56
CA GLY A 220 9.51 -3.66 -9.43
C GLY A 220 8.61 -2.61 -8.78
N PHE A 221 7.72 -3.04 -7.89
CA PHE A 221 6.83 -2.14 -7.15
C PHE A 221 7.49 -1.39 -6.00
N LEU A 222 8.73 -1.74 -5.64
CA LEU A 222 9.47 -1.02 -4.59
C LEU A 222 9.93 0.37 -5.05
N GLU A 223 10.04 0.60 -6.36
CA GLU A 223 10.51 1.86 -6.92
C GLU A 223 9.49 3.00 -6.80
N ASP A 224 8.21 2.67 -6.59
CA ASP A 224 7.15 3.62 -6.29
C ASP A 224 6.77 3.49 -4.81
N GLU A 225 7.31 4.37 -3.98
CA GLU A 225 7.20 4.25 -2.53
C GLU A 225 5.77 4.44 -2.01
N GLU A 226 4.94 5.25 -2.69
CA GLU A 226 3.52 5.41 -2.35
C GLU A 226 2.75 4.11 -2.60
N PHE A 227 2.95 3.52 -3.78
CA PHE A 227 2.38 2.23 -4.13
C PHE A 227 2.82 1.13 -3.17
N TRP A 228 4.13 1.07 -2.89
CA TRP A 228 4.68 0.10 -1.97
C TRP A 228 4.05 0.20 -0.57
N LEU A 229 3.87 1.42 -0.05
CA LEU A 229 3.17 1.63 1.22
C LEU A 229 1.73 1.08 1.17
N HIS A 230 1.01 1.24 0.06
CA HIS A 230 -0.30 0.59 -0.12
C HIS A 230 -0.23 -0.94 -0.16
N SER A 231 0.88 -1.51 -0.63
CA SER A 231 1.09 -2.97 -0.72
C SER A 231 1.34 -3.64 0.64
N ILE A 232 1.79 -2.88 1.65
CA ILE A 232 2.04 -3.41 3.01
C ILE A 232 0.87 -3.15 3.97
N GLY A 233 -0.04 -2.24 3.62
CA GLY A 233 -1.23 -1.96 4.41
C GLY A 233 -2.20 -0.98 3.72
N LEU A 234 -3.51 -1.20 3.91
CA LEU A 234 -4.57 -0.45 3.23
C LEU A 234 -4.49 1.07 3.39
N LYS A 235 -4.01 1.54 4.55
CA LYS A 235 -4.02 2.95 4.94
C LYS A 235 -2.62 3.59 4.92
N TYR A 236 -1.57 2.84 4.59
CA TYR A 236 -0.21 3.34 4.79
C TYR A 236 0.25 4.31 3.70
N GLY A 237 -0.19 4.15 2.45
CA GLY A 237 0.16 5.10 1.38
C GLY A 237 -0.33 6.53 1.62
N ILE A 238 -1.36 6.72 2.45
CA ILE A 238 -1.79 8.08 2.89
C ILE A 238 -0.66 8.79 3.66
N PHE A 239 0.24 8.04 4.30
CA PHE A 239 1.37 8.61 5.03
C PHE A 239 2.60 8.84 4.15
N TYR A 240 2.55 8.55 2.85
CA TYR A 240 3.68 8.76 1.95
C TYR A 240 4.31 10.17 2.04
N PRO A 241 3.54 11.27 2.19
CA PRO A 241 4.13 12.61 2.37
C PRO A 241 5.14 12.72 3.53
N TYR A 242 4.98 11.95 4.60
CA TYR A 242 5.94 11.92 5.72
C TYR A 242 7.28 11.25 5.38
N PHE A 243 7.36 10.56 4.25
CA PHE A 243 8.53 9.77 3.84
C PHE A 243 9.18 10.27 2.55
N GLN A 244 8.83 11.45 2.03
CA GLN A 244 9.33 11.94 0.73
C GLN A 244 10.86 12.05 0.65
N SER A 245 11.54 12.26 1.78
CA SER A 245 13.00 12.28 1.88
C SER A 245 13.65 10.91 2.07
N LYS A 246 12.86 9.82 2.05
CA LYS A 246 13.32 8.47 2.33
C LYS A 246 12.98 7.53 1.18
N LYS A 247 13.91 6.65 0.87
CA LYS A 247 13.70 5.51 -0.04
C LYS A 247 13.11 4.32 0.71
N TRP A 248 12.45 3.42 -0.02
CA TRP A 248 11.78 2.24 0.56
C TRP A 248 12.71 1.43 1.48
N TYR A 249 13.99 1.27 1.11
CA TYR A 249 14.96 0.53 1.92
C TYR A 249 15.29 1.24 3.24
N GLU A 250 15.30 2.57 3.27
CA GLU A 250 15.50 3.36 4.49
C GLU A 250 14.25 3.32 5.38
N MET A 251 13.06 3.35 4.75
CA MET A 251 11.80 3.24 5.46
C MET A 251 11.68 1.91 6.21
N MET A 252 12.17 0.82 5.62
CA MET A 252 12.13 -0.50 6.25
C MET A 252 12.98 -0.62 7.53
N GLU A 253 13.98 0.25 7.68
CA GLU A 253 14.82 0.29 8.88
C GLU A 253 14.21 1.13 10.02
N LEU A 254 13.16 1.90 9.75
CA LEU A 254 12.60 2.82 10.73
C LEU A 254 11.99 2.11 11.94
N SER A 255 12.48 2.50 13.11
CA SER A 255 11.87 2.20 14.40
C SER A 255 10.58 3.00 14.61
N SER A 256 9.77 2.56 15.57
CA SER A 256 8.57 3.31 15.98
C SER A 256 8.90 4.73 16.48
N SER A 257 10.08 4.95 17.07
CA SER A 257 10.56 6.27 17.48
C SER A 257 10.97 7.16 16.31
N GLU A 258 11.59 6.60 15.27
CA GLU A 258 11.93 7.36 14.07
C GLU A 258 10.68 7.69 13.24
N ILE A 259 9.72 6.77 13.16
CA ILE A 259 8.42 7.07 12.53
C ILE A 259 7.69 8.20 13.32
N LEU A 260 7.90 8.29 14.64
CA LEU A 260 7.38 9.40 15.44
C LEU A 260 8.06 10.71 15.07
N SER A 261 9.38 10.74 14.93
CA SER A 261 10.12 11.95 14.56
C SER A 261 9.80 12.45 13.14
N LEU A 262 9.19 11.61 12.29
CA LEU A 262 8.62 12.04 11.01
C LEU A 262 7.26 12.76 11.17
N GLY A 263 6.63 12.75 12.34
CA GLY A 263 5.34 13.40 12.58
C GLY A 263 4.13 12.46 12.66
N ILE A 264 4.32 11.14 12.56
CA ILE A 264 3.22 10.17 12.67
C ILE A 264 2.92 9.88 14.15
N VAL A 265 2.10 10.72 14.78
CA VAL A 265 1.89 10.73 16.25
C VAL A 265 1.12 9.50 16.79
N HIS A 266 0.37 8.77 15.96
CA HIS A 266 -0.45 7.66 16.44
C HIS A 266 0.36 6.39 16.76
N ASN A 267 0.53 6.08 18.06
CA ASN A 267 1.38 4.98 18.55
C ASN A 267 1.06 3.61 17.92
N GLU A 268 -0.20 3.23 17.89
CA GLU A 268 -0.61 1.94 17.31
C GLU A 268 -0.36 1.88 15.80
N MET A 269 -0.46 3.02 15.10
CA MET A 269 -0.14 3.07 13.67
C MET A 269 1.35 2.82 13.46
N ARG A 270 2.21 3.53 14.22
CA ARG A 270 3.66 3.36 14.15
C ARG A 270 4.12 1.94 14.46
N LYS A 271 3.57 1.33 15.52
CA LYS A 271 3.87 -0.07 15.87
C LYS A 271 3.48 -1.01 14.73
N LYS A 272 2.29 -0.84 14.15
CA LYS A 272 1.83 -1.65 13.01
C LYS A 272 2.70 -1.43 11.77
N MET A 273 3.08 -0.19 11.45
CA MET A 273 3.97 0.14 10.33
C MET A 273 5.37 -0.44 10.52
N SER A 274 6.02 -0.19 11.66
CA SER A 274 7.36 -0.74 11.96
C SER A 274 7.36 -2.27 11.92
N LYS A 275 6.28 -2.92 12.38
CA LYS A 275 6.14 -4.37 12.25
C LYS A 275 5.98 -4.82 10.79
N ALA A 276 5.14 -4.12 10.00
CA ALA A 276 4.96 -4.42 8.58
C ALA A 276 6.27 -4.24 7.80
N PHE A 277 7.02 -3.18 8.07
CA PHE A 277 8.35 -2.91 7.52
C PHE A 277 9.32 -4.07 7.78
N LYS A 278 9.41 -4.56 9.02
CA LYS A 278 10.25 -5.73 9.36
C LYS A 278 9.86 -7.00 8.61
N VAL A 279 8.56 -7.29 8.51
CA VAL A 279 8.06 -8.45 7.76
C VAL A 279 8.40 -8.32 6.28
N TYR A 280 8.22 -7.12 5.71
CA TYR A 280 8.50 -6.89 4.30
C TYR A 280 10.01 -6.93 4.00
N LYS A 281 10.85 -6.38 4.88
CA LYS A 281 12.31 -6.47 4.79
C LYS A 281 12.78 -7.92 4.66
N PHE A 282 12.21 -8.81 5.49
CA PHE A 282 12.51 -10.24 5.40
C PHE A 282 12.08 -10.85 4.07
N ALA A 283 10.86 -10.52 3.60
CA ALA A 283 10.33 -11.03 2.34
C ALA A 283 11.15 -10.54 1.13
N VAL A 284 11.53 -9.26 1.10
CA VAL A 284 12.43 -8.69 0.08
C VAL A 284 13.77 -9.43 0.07
N LYS A 285 14.40 -9.61 1.24
CA LYS A 285 15.67 -10.35 1.36
C LYS A 285 15.55 -11.78 0.81
N LYS A 286 14.45 -12.47 1.09
CA LYS A 286 14.18 -13.83 0.60
C LYS A 286 14.05 -13.86 -0.92
N GLU A 287 13.29 -12.93 -1.52
CA GLU A 287 13.10 -12.89 -2.98
C GLU A 287 14.41 -12.54 -3.70
N LEU A 288 15.21 -11.63 -3.16
CA LEU A 288 16.52 -11.29 -3.70
C LEU A 288 17.48 -12.48 -3.71
N LEU A 289 17.55 -13.23 -2.61
CA LEU A 289 18.38 -14.43 -2.53
C LEU A 289 17.94 -15.48 -3.56
N LYS A 290 16.63 -15.61 -3.78
CA LYS A 290 16.08 -16.52 -4.80
C LYS A 290 16.50 -16.10 -6.21
N GLN A 291 16.43 -14.81 -6.54
CA GLN A 291 16.88 -14.30 -7.85
C GLN A 291 18.39 -14.52 -8.07
N GLN A 292 19.20 -14.27 -7.03
CA GLN A 292 20.65 -14.51 -7.09
C GLN A 292 20.97 -16.00 -7.34
N ASN A 293 20.30 -16.91 -6.63
CA ASN A 293 20.49 -18.35 -6.83
C ASN A 293 20.08 -18.80 -8.25
N GLN A 294 19.00 -18.23 -8.81
CA GLN A 294 18.58 -18.51 -10.17
C GLN A 294 19.61 -18.03 -11.21
N GLN A 295 20.17 -16.82 -11.02
CA GLN A 295 21.22 -16.29 -11.88
C GLN A 295 22.49 -17.14 -11.84
N ASN A 296 22.93 -17.55 -10.64
CA ASN A 296 24.10 -18.43 -10.48
C ASN A 296 23.90 -19.79 -11.18
N GLN A 297 22.70 -20.37 -11.10
CA GLN A 297 22.36 -21.61 -11.79
C GLN A 297 22.42 -21.46 -13.32
N GLN A 298 21.92 -20.34 -13.86
CA GLN A 298 21.98 -20.05 -15.29
C GLN A 298 23.42 -19.86 -15.78
N GLN A 299 24.26 -19.15 -15.01
CA GLN A 299 25.68 -18.96 -15.34
C GLN A 299 26.45 -20.29 -15.37
N ASN A 300 26.21 -21.16 -14.39
CA ASN A 300 26.83 -22.49 -14.36
C ASN A 300 26.37 -23.37 -15.52
N GLN A 301 25.12 -23.26 -15.97
CA GLN A 301 24.64 -23.99 -17.14
C GLN A 301 25.31 -23.51 -18.44
N GLN A 302 25.58 -22.21 -18.56
CA GLN A 302 26.27 -21.63 -19.72
C GLN A 302 27.75 -22.00 -19.78
N GLN A 303 28.41 -22.20 -18.63
CA GLN A 303 29.83 -22.62 -18.59
C GLN A 303 30.06 -24.10 -18.92
N ASN A 304 29.01 -24.92 -18.86
CA ASN A 304 29.07 -26.36 -19.16
C ASN A 304 28.59 -26.71 -20.58
N GLN A 305 28.26 -25.71 -21.41
CA GLN A 305 27.92 -25.84 -22.83
C GLN A 305 29.11 -25.45 -23.69
#